data_AF-A0A511MK42-F1
#
_entry.id   AF-A0A511MK42-F1
#
_cell.length_a   1.000
_cell.length_b   1.000
_cell.length_c   1.000
_cell.angle_alpha   90.00
_cell.angle_beta   90.00
_cell.angle_gamma   90.00
#
_symmetry.space_group_name_H-M   'P 1'
#
loop_
_entity.id
_entity.type
_entity.pdbx_description
1 polymer ?
#
loop_
_entity_poly.entity_id
_entity_poly.type
_entity_poly.pdbx_seq_one_letter_code
_entity_poly.pdbx_strand_id
1 'polypeptide(L)'
;MVRLRPTICEAVEKAAASLDHGGVRALRVLLHAGVSAYWPLVKAAPSKQVQAYEATVQTLRQRWEAQTDCLADPTASAVYREMDTEVAAFLQLCADRSGVQWLEPVEAIATYAVSVLQGTVLRWLADCNDETMLVVLDDLVSSLATRAAEV
;
A
#
# COMPACT_ATOMS: atom_id res chain seq x y z
N MET A 1 -12.86 4.27 12.87
CA MET A 1 -12.04 5.35 12.28
C MET A 1 -10.79 4.69 11.74
N VAL A 2 -10.63 4.64 10.42
CA VAL A 2 -9.41 4.10 9.78
C VAL A 2 -8.25 5.00 10.17
N ARG A 3 -7.19 4.45 10.73
CA ARG A 3 -6.05 5.26 11.20
C ARG A 3 -4.87 5.01 10.28
N LEU A 4 -4.69 5.91 9.32
CA LEU A 4 -3.43 5.94 8.58
C LEU A 4 -2.26 6.05 9.55
N ARG A 5 -1.13 5.43 9.20
CA ARG A 5 0.10 5.61 9.98
C ARG A 5 0.47 7.09 9.99
N PRO A 6 0.65 7.72 11.17
CA PRO A 6 0.88 9.17 11.28
C PRO A 6 2.01 9.68 10.37
N THR A 7 3.12 8.93 10.29
CA THR A 7 4.28 9.28 9.46
C THR A 7 3.95 9.38 7.97
N ILE A 8 3.05 8.54 7.45
CA ILE A 8 2.63 8.57 6.03
C ILE A 8 1.74 9.80 5.80
N CYS A 9 0.76 10.05 6.68
CA CYS A 9 -0.06 11.25 6.63
C CYS A 9 0.79 12.52 6.63
N GLU A 10 1.73 12.64 7.58
CA GLU A 10 2.60 13.80 7.72
C GLU A 10 3.44 14.02 6.46
N ALA A 11 3.95 12.96 5.83
CA ALA A 11 4.69 13.07 4.58
C ALA A 11 3.83 13.59 3.43
N VAL A 12 2.60 13.08 3.29
CA VAL A 12 1.64 13.54 2.27
C VAL A 12 1.25 14.99 2.50
N GLU A 13 0.91 15.37 3.73
CA GLU A 13 0.50 16.75 4.05
C GLU A 13 1.66 17.75 3.87
N LYS A 14 2.88 17.36 4.27
CA LYS A 14 4.08 18.17 4.03
C LYS A 14 4.34 18.36 2.54
N ALA A 15 4.19 17.31 1.74
CA ALA A 15 4.33 17.41 0.29
C ALA A 15 3.24 18.33 -0.30
N ALA A 16 1.97 18.13 0.09
CA ALA A 16 0.85 18.94 -0.37
C ALA A 16 1.04 20.44 -0.07
N ALA A 17 1.53 20.79 1.13
CA ALA A 17 1.79 22.17 1.52
C ALA A 17 2.90 22.85 0.70
N SER A 18 3.74 22.08 0.01
CA SER A 18 4.82 22.59 -0.84
C SER A 18 4.45 22.71 -2.32
N LEU A 19 3.30 22.19 -2.72
CA LEU A 19 2.85 22.20 -4.12
C LEU A 19 2.11 23.50 -4.44
N ASP A 20 2.41 24.06 -5.61
CA ASP A 20 1.73 25.21 -6.20
C ASP A 20 0.76 24.81 -7.34
N HIS A 21 0.61 23.50 -7.57
CA HIS A 21 -0.19 22.92 -8.64
C HIS A 21 -1.04 21.75 -8.15
N GLY A 22 -2.15 21.48 -8.85
CA GLY A 22 -3.01 20.30 -8.63
C GLY A 22 -2.85 19.22 -9.68
N GLY A 23 -3.91 18.43 -9.85
CA GLY A 23 -4.06 17.43 -10.91
C GLY A 23 -3.19 16.19 -10.75
N VAL A 24 -3.07 15.40 -11.82
CA VAL A 24 -2.35 14.12 -11.81
C VAL A 24 -0.85 14.32 -11.50
N ARG A 25 -0.29 15.49 -11.82
CA ARG A 25 1.08 15.84 -11.46
C ARG A 25 1.26 15.97 -9.95
N ALA A 26 0.33 16.63 -9.25
CA ALA A 26 0.34 16.69 -7.79
C ALA A 26 0.15 15.30 -7.20
N LEU A 27 -0.79 14.51 -7.72
CA LEU A 27 -1.06 13.15 -7.25
C LEU A 27 0.23 12.29 -7.22
N ARG A 28 1.02 12.30 -8.29
CA ARG A 28 2.30 11.55 -8.35
C ARG A 28 3.26 11.91 -7.21
N VAL A 29 3.39 13.20 -6.91
CA VAL A 29 4.27 13.69 -5.83
C VAL A 29 3.76 13.20 -4.47
N LEU A 30 2.45 13.28 -4.23
CA LEU A 30 1.85 12.86 -2.97
C LEU A 30 1.96 11.34 -2.75
N LEU A 31 1.69 10.55 -3.80
CA LEU A 31 1.84 9.10 -3.78
C LEU A 31 3.29 8.71 -3.49
N HIS A 32 4.25 9.31 -4.19
CA HIS A 32 5.68 9.09 -3.96
C HIS A 32 6.09 9.46 -2.53
N ALA A 33 5.61 10.58 -1.99
CA ALA A 33 5.90 11.00 -0.62
C ALA A 33 5.42 9.98 0.41
N GLY A 34 4.18 9.48 0.28
CA GLY A 34 3.63 8.47 1.17
C GLY A 34 4.37 7.13 1.10
N VAL A 35 4.64 6.64 -0.11
CA VAL A 35 5.37 5.39 -0.33
C VAL A 35 6.81 5.48 0.18
N SER A 36 7.48 6.61 -0.06
CA SER A 36 8.84 6.88 0.46
C SER A 36 8.88 6.93 1.99
N ALA A 37 7.83 7.43 2.63
CA ALA A 37 7.72 7.44 4.10
C ALA A 37 7.42 6.06 4.68
N TYR A 38 6.73 5.19 3.93
CA TYR A 38 6.45 3.82 4.33
C TYR A 38 7.70 2.94 4.32
N TRP A 39 8.55 3.04 3.30
CA TRP A 39 9.65 2.10 3.09
C TRP A 39 10.63 1.97 4.28
N PRO A 40 11.12 3.06 4.91
CA PRO A 40 11.96 2.97 6.10
C PRO A 40 11.31 2.22 7.27
N LEU A 41 9.97 2.27 7.40
CA LEU A 41 9.25 1.57 8.47
C LEU A 41 9.30 0.04 8.26
N VAL A 42 9.27 -0.41 7.01
CA VAL A 42 9.45 -1.83 6.67
C VAL A 42 10.87 -2.26 7.01
N LYS A 43 11.87 -1.50 6.54
CA LYS A 43 13.30 -1.80 6.73
C LYS A 43 13.73 -1.80 8.19
N ALA A 44 13.08 -1.00 9.04
CA ALA A 44 13.40 -0.93 10.46
C ALA A 44 12.99 -2.18 11.25
N ALA A 45 12.17 -3.08 10.67
CA ALA A 45 11.62 -4.21 11.40
C ALA A 45 11.47 -5.50 10.56
N PRO A 46 12.52 -6.00 9.88
CA PRO A 46 12.43 -7.18 9.01
C PRO A 46 11.94 -8.42 9.78
N SER A 47 12.40 -8.64 11.01
CA SER A 47 11.93 -9.76 11.84
C SER A 47 10.43 -9.71 12.13
N LYS A 48 9.85 -8.50 12.30
CA LYS A 48 8.39 -8.36 12.49
C LYS A 48 7.63 -8.69 11.20
N GLN A 49 8.19 -8.32 10.04
CA GLN A 49 7.58 -8.67 8.74
C GLN A 49 7.56 -10.19 8.54
N VAL A 50 8.69 -10.86 8.77
CA VAL A 50 8.78 -12.34 8.69
C VAL A 50 7.78 -13.01 9.62
N GLN A 51 7.69 -12.57 10.88
CA GLN A 51 6.71 -13.11 11.83
C GLN A 51 5.26 -12.93 11.37
N ALA A 52 4.92 -11.79 10.76
CA ALA A 52 3.59 -11.55 10.22
C ALA A 52 3.27 -12.47 9.03
N TYR A 53 4.24 -12.69 8.13
CA TYR A 53 4.11 -13.65 7.03
C TYR A 53 3.94 -15.08 7.54
N GLU A 54 4.76 -15.50 8.50
CA GLU A 54 4.68 -16.82 9.11
C GLU A 54 3.30 -17.04 9.74
N ALA A 55 2.79 -16.10 10.53
CA ALA A 55 1.46 -16.21 11.13
C ALA A 55 0.34 -16.34 10.09
N THR A 56 0.44 -15.55 9.01
CA THR A 56 -0.52 -15.60 7.89
C THR A 56 -0.45 -16.95 7.18
N VAL A 57 0.75 -17.42 6.83
CA VAL A 57 0.96 -18.71 6.15
C VAL A 57 0.51 -19.89 7.03
N GLN A 58 0.76 -19.85 8.34
CA GLN A 58 0.28 -20.90 9.25
C GLN A 58 -1.25 -20.97 9.29
N THR A 59 -1.92 -19.81 9.35
CA THR A 59 -3.39 -19.73 9.29
C THR A 59 -3.92 -20.33 7.98
N LEU A 60 -3.34 -19.91 6.85
CA LEU A 60 -3.72 -20.42 5.53
C LEU A 60 -3.43 -21.92 5.39
N ARG A 61 -2.30 -22.41 5.90
CA ARG A 61 -1.94 -23.82 5.86
C ARG A 61 -2.97 -24.67 6.62
N GLN A 62 -3.28 -24.29 7.86
CA GLN A 62 -4.30 -24.99 8.67
C GLN A 62 -5.66 -25.01 7.97
N ARG A 63 -6.04 -23.88 7.35
CA ARG A 63 -7.28 -23.76 6.57
C ARG A 63 -7.33 -24.76 5.42
N TRP A 64 -6.32 -24.75 4.55
CA TRP A 64 -6.29 -25.56 3.32
C TRP A 64 -6.01 -27.05 3.58
N GLU A 65 -5.40 -27.40 4.71
CA GLU A 65 -5.31 -28.80 5.18
C GLU A 65 -6.66 -29.32 5.67
N ALA A 66 -7.51 -28.47 6.26
CA ALA A 66 -8.77 -28.86 6.88
C ALA A 66 -10.00 -28.79 5.94
N GLN A 67 -9.99 -27.92 4.93
CA GLN A 67 -11.12 -27.75 4.01
C GLN A 67 -10.68 -27.73 2.55
N THR A 68 -11.41 -28.47 1.70
CA THR A 68 -11.17 -28.59 0.25
C THR A 68 -11.91 -27.57 -0.59
N ASP A 69 -12.91 -26.89 -0.03
CA ASP A 69 -13.67 -25.86 -0.75
C ASP A 69 -12.87 -24.56 -0.84
N CYS A 70 -12.94 -23.91 -2.00
CA CYS A 70 -12.31 -22.61 -2.25
C CYS A 70 -13.10 -21.47 -1.59
N LEU A 71 -13.10 -21.44 -0.25
CA LEU A 71 -13.72 -20.39 0.56
C LEU A 71 -12.66 -19.65 1.35
N ALA A 72 -12.75 -18.31 1.33
CA ALA A 72 -11.83 -17.41 2.02
C ALA A 72 -11.76 -17.72 3.52
N ASP A 73 -10.54 -17.70 4.08
CA ASP A 73 -10.33 -17.80 5.53
C ASP A 73 -10.69 -16.46 6.19
N PRO A 74 -11.61 -16.42 7.17
CA PRO A 74 -12.10 -15.17 7.75
C PRO A 74 -11.01 -14.38 8.49
N THR A 75 -10.04 -15.08 9.10
CA THR A 75 -8.94 -14.48 9.88
C THR A 75 -7.90 -13.88 8.94
N ALA A 76 -7.40 -14.67 7.97
CA ALA A 76 -6.45 -14.18 6.99
C ALA A 76 -7.06 -13.06 6.14
N SER A 77 -8.33 -13.19 5.73
CA SER A 77 -9.02 -12.11 5.01
C SER A 77 -9.24 -10.85 5.84
N ALA A 78 -9.35 -10.94 7.18
CA ALA A 78 -9.45 -9.75 8.02
C ALA A 78 -8.15 -8.93 7.99
N VAL A 79 -6.99 -9.59 8.02
CA VAL A 79 -5.68 -8.92 7.94
C VAL A 79 -5.55 -8.12 6.64
N TYR A 80 -5.90 -8.72 5.50
CA TYR A 80 -5.85 -8.02 4.21
C TYR A 80 -6.89 -6.89 4.12
N ARG A 81 -8.11 -7.08 4.66
CA ARG A 81 -9.10 -6.00 4.70
C ARG A 81 -8.63 -4.79 5.50
N GLU A 82 -7.93 -5.01 6.62
CA GLU A 82 -7.36 -3.92 7.41
C GLU A 82 -6.29 -3.15 6.61
N MET A 83 -5.39 -3.87 5.92
CA MET A 83 -4.40 -3.26 5.03
C MET A 83 -5.06 -2.48 3.88
N ASP A 84 -6.04 -3.07 3.20
CA ASP A 84 -6.77 -2.43 2.11
C ASP A 84 -7.45 -1.15 2.59
N THR A 85 -8.03 -1.19 3.79
CA THR A 85 -8.69 -0.04 4.41
C THR A 85 -7.70 1.09 4.70
N GLU A 86 -6.52 0.78 5.26
CA GLU A 86 -5.46 1.77 5.48
C GLU A 86 -4.96 2.37 4.15
N VAL A 87 -4.71 1.55 3.14
CA VAL A 87 -4.23 2.01 1.83
C VAL A 87 -5.30 2.83 1.10
N ALA A 88 -6.57 2.45 1.17
CA ALA A 88 -7.67 3.22 0.59
C ALA A 88 -7.75 4.64 1.20
N ALA A 89 -7.60 4.76 2.52
CA ALA A 89 -7.56 6.06 3.18
C ALA A 89 -6.36 6.92 2.74
N PHE A 90 -5.22 6.29 2.47
CA PHE A 90 -4.03 6.97 1.94
C PHE A 90 -4.27 7.48 0.51
N LEU A 91 -4.82 6.62 -0.35
CA LEU A 91 -5.17 6.97 -1.72
C LEU A 91 -6.20 8.10 -1.76
N GLN A 92 -7.21 8.06 -0.89
CA GLN A 92 -8.21 9.11 -0.80
C GLN A 92 -7.59 10.44 -0.36
N LEU A 93 -6.71 10.45 0.65
CA LEU A 93 -5.99 11.65 1.06
C LEU A 93 -5.20 12.28 -0.10
N CYS A 94 -4.48 11.44 -0.86
CA CYS A 94 -3.74 11.90 -2.03
C CYS A 94 -4.66 12.49 -3.12
N ALA A 95 -5.82 11.87 -3.37
CA ALA A 95 -6.80 12.38 -4.32
C ALA A 95 -7.38 13.74 -3.87
N ASP A 96 -7.79 13.84 -2.62
CA ASP A 96 -8.35 15.06 -2.03
C ASP A 96 -7.35 16.22 -2.10
N ARG A 97 -6.07 15.97 -1.82
CA ARG A 97 -5.02 16.99 -1.82
C ARG A 97 -4.54 17.38 -3.22
N SER A 98 -4.71 16.50 -4.21
CA SER A 98 -4.35 16.80 -5.61
C SER A 98 -5.52 17.31 -6.44
N GLY A 99 -6.77 17.20 -5.97
CA GLY A 99 -7.96 17.62 -6.70
C GLY A 99 -8.31 16.72 -7.88
N VAL A 100 -7.94 15.44 -7.82
CA VAL A 100 -8.24 14.43 -8.84
C VAL A 100 -9.35 13.49 -8.37
N GLN A 101 -9.90 12.72 -9.30
CA GLN A 101 -10.79 11.60 -8.99
C GLN A 101 -10.18 10.29 -9.45
N TRP A 102 -10.39 9.24 -8.66
CA TRP A 102 -10.09 7.86 -9.06
C TRP A 102 -11.09 7.41 -10.12
N LEU A 103 -10.58 6.78 -11.18
CA LEU A 103 -11.37 6.22 -12.29
C LEU A 103 -12.00 4.87 -11.94
N GLU A 104 -11.51 4.23 -10.89
CA GLU A 104 -11.96 2.95 -10.36
C GLU A 104 -12.31 3.11 -8.86
N PRO A 105 -13.09 2.20 -8.26
CA PRO A 105 -13.30 2.19 -6.82
C PRO A 105 -11.96 2.18 -6.08
N VAL A 106 -11.77 3.10 -5.12
CA VAL A 106 -10.51 3.27 -4.40
C VAL A 106 -10.10 2.00 -3.65
N GLU A 107 -11.07 1.20 -3.23
CA GLU A 107 -10.86 -0.10 -2.59
C GLU A 107 -10.18 -1.10 -3.55
N ALA A 108 -10.56 -1.11 -4.82
CA ALA A 108 -9.94 -1.99 -5.82
C ALA A 108 -8.48 -1.57 -6.10
N ILE A 109 -8.23 -0.26 -6.14
CA ILE A 109 -6.89 0.31 -6.27
C ILE A 109 -6.04 -0.03 -5.04
N ALA A 110 -6.63 0.01 -3.84
CA ALA A 110 -5.97 -0.36 -2.60
C ALA A 110 -5.57 -1.83 -2.57
N THR A 111 -6.48 -2.74 -2.92
CA THR A 111 -6.17 -4.18 -3.03
C THR A 111 -5.03 -4.46 -4.02
N TYR A 112 -5.01 -3.76 -5.15
CA TYR A 112 -3.87 -3.83 -6.09
C TYR A 112 -2.56 -3.39 -5.42
N ALA A 113 -2.54 -2.21 -4.79
CA ALA A 113 -1.35 -1.68 -4.13
C ALA A 113 -0.87 -2.58 -2.99
N VAL A 114 -1.77 -3.09 -2.14
CA VAL A 114 -1.43 -4.04 -1.06
C VAL A 114 -0.82 -5.31 -1.64
N SER A 115 -1.41 -5.87 -2.70
CA SER A 115 -0.90 -7.09 -3.35
C SER A 115 0.53 -6.90 -3.88
N VAL A 116 0.79 -5.78 -4.56
CA VAL A 116 2.14 -5.42 -5.03
C VAL A 116 3.08 -5.30 -3.84
N LEU A 117 2.74 -4.47 -2.85
CA LEU A 117 3.60 -4.23 -1.68
C LEU A 117 3.94 -5.51 -0.93
N GLN A 118 2.99 -6.43 -0.76
CA GLN A 118 3.23 -7.71 -0.07
C GLN A 118 4.23 -8.59 -0.83
N GLY A 119 4.10 -8.70 -2.15
CA GLY A 119 5.07 -9.45 -2.97
C GLY A 119 6.45 -8.79 -2.95
N THR A 120 6.48 -7.47 -3.06
CA THR A 120 7.69 -6.64 -3.06
C THR A 120 8.45 -6.77 -1.73
N VAL A 121 7.78 -6.63 -0.59
CA VAL A 121 8.40 -6.79 0.73
C VAL A 121 8.91 -8.21 0.95
N LEU A 122 8.13 -9.23 0.57
CA LEU A 122 8.58 -10.63 0.69
C LEU A 122 9.82 -10.92 -0.17
N ARG A 123 9.89 -10.35 -1.38
CA ARG A 123 11.06 -10.47 -2.25
C ARG A 123 12.29 -9.83 -1.63
N TRP A 124 12.15 -8.62 -1.09
CA TRP A 124 13.25 -7.92 -0.42
C TRP A 124 13.75 -8.65 0.83
N LEU A 125 12.87 -9.27 1.61
CA LEU A 125 13.30 -10.10 2.75
C LEU A 125 14.22 -11.26 2.31
N ALA A 126 14.14 -11.68 1.04
CA ALA A 126 14.96 -12.75 0.50
C ALA A 126 16.30 -12.28 -0.08
N ASP A 127 16.37 -11.08 -0.67
CA ASP A 127 17.56 -10.61 -1.41
C ASP A 127 18.17 -9.28 -0.91
N CYS A 128 17.52 -8.59 0.04
CA CYS A 128 17.91 -7.29 0.59
C CYS A 128 18.19 -6.21 -0.47
N ASN A 129 17.60 -6.33 -1.67
CA ASN A 129 17.92 -5.44 -2.79
C ASN A 129 17.09 -4.14 -2.72
N ASP A 130 17.60 -3.14 -2.01
CA ASP A 130 16.96 -1.82 -1.85
C ASP A 130 16.74 -1.09 -3.19
N GLU A 131 17.66 -1.22 -4.15
CA GLU A 131 17.57 -0.53 -5.44
C GLU A 131 16.39 -1.07 -6.26
N THR A 132 16.25 -2.39 -6.34
CA THR A 132 15.12 -3.04 -7.01
C THR A 132 13.80 -2.67 -6.34
N MET A 133 13.79 -2.56 -5.01
CA MET A 133 12.60 -2.15 -4.28
C MET A 133 12.16 -0.74 -4.62
N LEU A 134 13.09 0.22 -4.68
CA LEU A 134 12.77 1.59 -5.05
C LEU A 134 12.17 1.68 -6.46
N VAL A 135 12.72 0.92 -7.42
CA VAL A 135 12.16 0.84 -8.78
C VAL A 135 10.71 0.33 -8.76
N VAL A 136 10.43 -0.74 -8.02
CA VAL A 136 9.06 -1.29 -7.94
C VAL A 136 8.10 -0.30 -7.26
N LEU A 137 8.56 0.46 -6.27
CA LEU A 137 7.75 1.49 -5.62
C LEU A 137 7.45 2.66 -6.57
N ASP A 138 8.41 3.07 -7.39
CA ASP A 138 8.22 4.09 -8.43
C ASP A 138 7.26 3.62 -9.54
N ASP A 139 7.36 2.35 -9.93
CA ASP A 139 6.44 1.72 -10.87
C ASP A 139 5.02 1.64 -10.30
N LEU A 140 4.88 1.31 -9.01
CA LEU A 140 3.61 1.33 -8.30
C LEU A 140 3.01 2.74 -8.32
N VAL A 141 3.76 3.78 -7.95
CA VAL A 141 3.30 5.17 -8.00
C VAL A 141 2.83 5.55 -9.40
N SER A 142 3.62 5.20 -10.42
CA SER A 142 3.31 5.48 -11.82
C SER A 142 2.02 4.78 -12.27
N SER A 143 1.86 3.50 -11.90
CA SER A 143 0.67 2.69 -12.19
C SER A 143 -0.58 3.18 -11.46
N LEU A 144 -0.45 3.68 -10.23
CA LEU A 144 -1.58 4.27 -9.50
C LEU A 144 -2.02 5.57 -10.15
N ALA A 145 -1.08 6.43 -10.55
CA ALA A 145 -1.39 7.73 -11.14
C ALA A 145 -2.14 7.63 -12.48
N THR A 146 -2.01 6.54 -13.24
CA THR A 146 -2.78 6.33 -14.48
C THR A 146 -4.26 5.98 -14.23
N ARG A 147 -4.63 5.66 -12.99
CA ARG A 147 -6.00 5.34 -12.58
C ARG A 147 -6.75 6.56 -12.06
N ALA A 148 -6.23 7.77 -12.26
CA ALA A 148 -6.85 9.01 -11.84
C ALA A 148 -6.96 10.00 -13.01
N ALA A 149 -7.95 10.87 -12.93
CA ALA A 149 -8.14 11.97 -13.88
C ALA A 149 -8.44 13.27 -13.15
N GLU A 150 -8.14 14.38 -13.81
CA GLU A 150 -8.56 15.71 -13.40
C GLU A 150 -10.07 15.87 -13.62
N VAL A 151 -10.70 16.68 -12.77
CA VAL A 151 -12.15 16.99 -12.84
C VAL A 151 -12.43 18.07 -13.87
#